data_AF-A0A7Y4ZJA0-F1
#
_entry.id   AF-A0A7Y4ZJA0-F1
#
_cell.length_a   1.000
_cell.length_b   1.000
_cell.length_c   1.000
_cell.angle_alpha   90.00
_cell.angle_beta   90.00
_cell.angle_gamma   90.00
#
_symmetry.space_group_name_H-M   'P 1'
#
loop_
_entity.id
_entity.type
_entity.pdbx_description
1 polymer ?
#
loop_
_entity_poly.entity_id
_entity_poly.type
_entity_poly.pdbx_seq_one_letter_code
_entity_poly.pdbx_strand_id
1 'polypeptide(L)'
;MTKPKPQIRPAAGPRMVDRTTVRLIATKRLATGIVSLCAGVVGLGLFFGKAHANTTNATLLFVLFLFITFGGGARSLRDGLRLRRELMRR
;
A
#
# COMPACT_ATOMS: atom_id res chain seq x y z
N MET A 1 -4.81 -53.36 -27.05
CA MET A 1 -5.59 -52.10 -27.20
C MET A 1 -5.57 -51.34 -25.89
N THR A 2 -4.62 -50.42 -25.72
CA THR A 2 -4.50 -49.58 -24.51
C THR A 2 -5.17 -48.23 -24.78
N LYS A 3 -6.24 -47.91 -24.01
CA LYS A 3 -6.92 -46.61 -24.08
C LYS A 3 -5.94 -45.48 -23.74
N PRO A 4 -5.98 -44.33 -24.44
CA PRO A 4 -5.13 -43.20 -24.12
C PRO A 4 -5.51 -42.61 -22.76
N LYS A 5 -4.51 -42.37 -21.89
CA LYS A 5 -4.69 -41.67 -20.61
C LYS A 5 -5.18 -40.24 -20.87
N PRO A 6 -6.17 -39.73 -20.11
CA PRO A 6 -6.58 -38.33 -20.22
C PRO A 6 -5.41 -37.43 -19.81
N GLN A 7 -4.88 -36.67 -20.77
CA GLN A 7 -3.94 -35.59 -20.50
C GLN A 7 -4.67 -34.47 -19.73
N ILE A 8 -4.48 -34.42 -18.42
CA ILE A 8 -4.82 -33.25 -17.62
C ILE A 8 -3.81 -32.17 -18.00
N ARG A 9 -4.19 -31.29 -18.94
CA ARG A 9 -3.41 -30.09 -19.24
C ARG A 9 -3.36 -29.25 -17.95
N PRO A 10 -2.20 -28.84 -17.43
CA PRO A 10 -2.15 -27.87 -16.35
C PRO A 10 -2.75 -26.56 -16.88
N ALA A 11 -4.02 -26.30 -16.55
CA ALA A 11 -4.70 -25.05 -16.82
C ALA A 11 -4.18 -24.00 -15.83
N ALA A 12 -2.94 -23.57 -16.03
CA ALA A 12 -2.36 -22.42 -15.35
C ALA A 12 -1.41 -21.72 -16.32
N GLY A 13 -1.95 -21.29 -17.47
CA GLY A 13 -1.36 -20.14 -18.15
C GLY A 13 -1.27 -18.97 -17.15
N PRO A 14 -0.26 -18.09 -17.25
CA PRO A 14 -0.14 -16.95 -16.36
C PRO A 14 -1.49 -16.23 -16.35
N ARG A 15 -2.18 -16.24 -15.21
CA ARG A 15 -3.46 -15.54 -15.06
C ARG A 15 -3.17 -14.11 -15.48
N MET A 16 -3.64 -13.71 -16.67
CA MET A 16 -3.55 -12.33 -17.11
C MET A 16 -4.23 -11.55 -16.00
N VAL A 17 -3.44 -10.89 -15.16
CA VAL A 17 -3.98 -10.11 -14.05
C VAL A 17 -4.86 -9.08 -14.72
N ASP A 18 -6.15 -9.17 -14.46
CA ASP A 18 -7.14 -8.37 -15.14
C ASP A 18 -6.78 -6.89 -14.95
N ARG A 19 -6.83 -6.10 -16.02
CA ARG A 19 -6.36 -4.68 -15.98
C ARG A 19 -7.13 -3.89 -14.92
N THR A 20 -8.38 -4.29 -14.68
CA THR A 20 -9.25 -3.82 -13.60
C THR A 20 -8.62 -4.05 -12.21
N THR A 21 -8.10 -5.25 -11.96
CA THR A 21 -7.44 -5.65 -10.70
C THR A 21 -6.15 -4.86 -10.49
N VAL A 22 -5.33 -4.68 -11.54
CA VAL A 22 -4.09 -3.89 -11.44
C VAL A 22 -4.40 -2.41 -11.16
N ARG A 23 -5.43 -1.85 -11.81
CA ARG A 23 -5.91 -0.49 -11.53
C ARG A 23 -6.40 -0.35 -10.09
N LEU A 24 -7.16 -1.32 -9.59
CA LEU A 24 -7.64 -1.33 -8.20
C LEU A 24 -6.48 -1.33 -7.19
N ILE A 25 -5.45 -2.13 -7.44
CA ILE A 25 -4.24 -2.19 -6.60
C ILE A 25 -3.49 -0.85 -6.63
N ALA A 26 -3.34 -0.23 -7.81
CA ALA A 26 -2.72 1.09 -7.93
C ALA A 26 -3.49 2.15 -7.11
N THR A 27 -4.81 2.19 -7.26
CA THR A 27 -5.68 3.13 -6.55
C THR A 27 -5.65 2.90 -5.04
N LYS A 28 -5.68 1.64 -4.59
CA LYS A 28 -5.57 1.30 -3.17
C LYS A 28 -4.25 1.80 -2.59
N ARG A 29 -3.11 1.54 -3.26
CA ARG A 29 -1.79 1.98 -2.80
C ARG A 29 -1.67 3.51 -2.73
N LEU A 30 -2.25 4.22 -3.71
CA LEU A 30 -2.34 5.67 -3.69
C LEU A 30 -3.20 6.18 -2.52
N ALA A 31 -4.40 5.61 -2.35
CA ALA A 31 -5.31 5.97 -1.27
C ALA A 31 -4.67 5.73 0.11
N THR A 32 -4.03 4.57 0.31
CA THR A 32 -3.31 4.27 1.56
C THR A 32 -2.17 5.26 1.80
N GLY A 33 -1.40 5.61 0.77
CA GLY A 33 -0.35 6.62 0.86
C GLY A 33 -0.90 7.98 1.29
N ILE A 34 -1.92 8.50 0.61
CA ILE A 34 -2.56 9.79 0.92
C ILE A 34 -3.13 9.79 2.34
N VAL A 35 -3.92 8.77 2.69
CA VAL A 35 -4.55 8.66 4.03
C VAL A 35 -3.49 8.62 5.12
N SER A 36 -2.41 7.87 4.93
CA SER A 36 -1.33 7.81 5.92
C SER A 36 -0.60 9.16 6.10
N LEU A 37 -0.39 9.92 5.02
CA LEU A 37 0.21 11.25 5.10
C LEU A 37 -0.72 12.23 5.83
N CYS A 38 -2.02 12.22 5.50
CA CYS A 38 -3.01 13.03 6.21
C CYS A 38 -3.05 12.67 7.71
N ALA A 39 -3.06 11.37 8.03
CA ALA A 39 -3.02 10.91 9.42
C ALA A 39 -1.75 11.37 10.15
N GLY A 40 -0.59 11.37 9.47
CA GLY A 40 0.66 11.90 10.01
C GLY A 40 0.58 13.39 10.36
N VAL A 41 0.02 14.21 9.45
CA VAL A 41 -0.15 15.67 9.66
C VAL A 41 -1.13 15.96 10.79
N VAL A 42 -2.27 15.25 10.84
CA VAL A 42 -3.24 15.37 11.94
C VAL A 42 -2.60 14.96 13.27
N GLY A 43 -1.83 13.86 13.28
CA GLY A 43 -1.10 13.40 14.45
C GLY A 43 -0.10 14.45 14.97
N LEU A 44 0.62 15.13 14.09
CA LEU A 44 1.50 16.26 14.45
C LEU A 44 0.71 17.39 15.11
N GLY A 45 -0.40 17.82 14.51
CA GLY A 45 -1.24 18.87 15.08
C GLY A 45 -1.75 18.53 16.48
N LEU A 46 -2.17 17.27 16.70
CA LEU A 46 -2.63 16.80 18.01
C LEU A 46 -1.50 16.69 19.04
N PHE A 47 -0.31 16.24 18.61
CA PHE A 47 0.85 16.09 19.49
C PHE A 47 1.41 17.44 19.96
N PHE A 48 1.54 18.42 19.05
CA PHE A 48 1.99 19.77 19.39
C PHE A 48 0.90 20.61 20.07
N GLY A 49 -0.38 20.39 19.73
CA GLY A 49 -1.51 21.11 20.32
C GLY A 49 -1.82 20.68 21.77
N LYS A 50 -1.48 19.44 22.15
CA LYS A 50 -1.58 18.97 23.53
C LYS A 50 -0.24 19.18 24.23
N ALA A 51 -0.06 20.36 24.83
CA ALA A 51 1.17 20.75 25.50
C ALA A 51 1.63 19.83 26.64
N HIS A 52 0.80 18.96 27.20
CA HIS A 52 1.08 18.30 28.49
C HIS A 52 0.70 16.82 28.52
N ALA A 53 1.68 15.97 28.21
CA ALA A 53 1.98 14.72 28.91
C ALA A 53 3.21 14.07 28.24
N ASN A 54 4.37 14.74 28.33
CA ASN A 54 5.66 14.20 27.87
C ASN A 54 6.07 13.03 28.76
N THR A 55 5.45 11.88 28.57
CA THR A 55 5.99 10.61 29.04
C THR A 55 6.87 10.06 27.93
N THR A 56 8.05 9.54 28.29
CA THR A 56 9.02 8.99 27.35
C THR A 56 8.39 7.97 26.39
N ASN A 57 7.42 7.20 26.88
CA ASN A 57 6.67 6.21 26.10
C ASN A 57 5.77 6.84 25.04
N ALA A 58 5.06 7.93 25.35
CA ALA A 58 4.19 8.61 24.38
C ALA A 58 5.00 9.22 23.24
N THR A 59 6.17 9.80 23.53
CA THR A 59 7.09 10.33 22.51
C THR A 59 7.63 9.22 21.61
N LEU A 60 8.04 8.07 22.16
CA LEU A 60 8.52 6.94 21.36
C LEU A 60 7.44 6.38 20.43
N LEU A 61 6.21 6.22 20.93
CA LEU A 61 5.07 5.78 20.11
C LEU A 61 4.74 6.79 19.01
N PHE A 62 4.85 8.09 19.31
CA PHE A 62 4.63 9.15 18.32
C PHE A 62 5.71 9.15 17.22
N VAL A 63 6.97 8.98 17.59
CA VAL A 63 8.07 8.84 16.62
C VAL A 63 7.86 7.61 15.74
N LEU A 64 7.50 6.47 16.31
CA LEU A 64 7.17 5.26 15.54
C LEU A 64 5.99 5.51 14.58
N PHE A 65 4.93 6.17 15.07
CA PHE A 65 3.78 6.55 14.26
C PHE A 65 4.19 7.44 13.07
N LEU A 66 5.09 8.41 13.26
CA LEU A 66 5.62 9.24 12.17
C LEU A 66 6.40 8.40 11.14
N PHE A 67 7.25 7.47 11.59
CA PHE A 67 7.97 6.58 10.68
C PHE A 67 7.03 5.71 9.84
N ILE A 68 5.96 5.19 10.44
CA ILE A 68 4.98 4.36 9.72
C ILE A 68 4.16 5.20 8.74
N THR A 69 3.66 6.36 9.18
CA THR A 69 2.80 7.22 8.36
C THR A 69 3.56 7.90 7.24
N PHE A 70 4.68 8.56 7.52
CA PHE A 70 5.47 9.23 6.50
C PHE A 70 6.36 8.27 5.72
N GLY A 71 7.06 7.34 6.38
CA GLY A 71 7.93 6.38 5.72
C GLY A 71 7.17 5.32 4.93
N GLY A 72 6.18 4.68 5.56
CA GLY A 72 5.31 3.71 4.88
C GLY A 72 4.39 4.36 3.85
N GLY A 73 3.83 5.53 4.18
CA GLY A 73 2.93 6.28 3.31
C GLY A 73 3.57 6.78 2.03
N ALA A 74 4.73 7.42 2.13
CA ALA A 74 5.46 7.92 0.97
C ALA A 74 5.88 6.77 0.03
N ARG A 75 6.28 5.62 0.60
CA ARG A 75 6.63 4.43 -0.20
C ARG A 75 5.41 3.83 -0.90
N SER A 76 4.28 3.71 -0.21
CA SER A 76 3.02 3.27 -0.82
C SER A 76 2.55 4.20 -1.93
N LEU A 77 2.68 5.52 -1.73
CA LEU A 77 2.34 6.52 -2.73
C LEU A 77 3.26 6.43 -3.96
N ARG A 78 4.57 6.29 -3.75
CA ARG A 78 5.56 6.12 -4.82
C ARG A 78 5.27 4.87 -5.66
N ASP A 79 4.99 3.74 -5.00
CA ASP A 79 4.65 2.49 -5.68
C ASP A 79 3.33 2.61 -6.45
N GLY A 80 2.31 3.23 -5.85
CA GLY A 80 1.02 3.48 -6.51
C GLY A 80 1.16 4.40 -7.73
N LEU A 81 1.97 5.46 -7.65
CA LEU A 81 2.27 6.35 -8.77
C LEU A 81 3.05 5.63 -9.88
N ARG A 82 4.04 4.80 -9.51
CA ARG A 82 4.79 4.00 -10.48
C ARG A 82 3.87 3.04 -11.24
N LEU A 83 3.04 2.28 -10.52
CA LEU A 83 2.09 1.34 -11.12
C LEU A 83 1.07 2.06 -12.02
N ARG A 84 0.58 3.23 -11.62
CA ARG A 84 -0.33 4.05 -12.43
C ARG A 84 0.34 4.57 -13.71
N ARG A 85 1.61 4.98 -13.65
CA ARG A 85 2.37 5.40 -14.84
C ARG A 85 2.62 4.25 -15.79
N GLU A 86 2.95 3.06 -15.28
CA GLU A 86 3.14 1.85 -16.10
C GLU A 86 1.83 1.43 -16.79
N LEU A 87 0.68 1.59 -16.14
CA LEU A 87 -0.64 1.34 -16.71
C LEU A 87 -1.06 2.37 -17.78
N MET A 88 -0.56 3.60 -17.73
CA MET A 88 -0.87 4.65 -18.73
C MET A 88 0.02 4.56 -19.97
N ARG A 89 1.17 3.89 -19.88
CA ARG A 89 2.10 3.68 -21.01
C ARG A 89 1.80 2.44 -21.86
N ARG A 90 0.83 1.61 -21.46
CA ARG A 90 0.39 0.40 -22.15
C ARG A 90 -1.07 0.51 -22.57
#